data_AF-A0A2B4SSX6-F1
#
_entry.id   AF-A0A2B4SSX6-F1
#
_cell.length_a   1.000
_cell.length_b   1.000
_cell.length_c   1.000
_cell.angle_alpha   90.00
_cell.angle_beta   90.00
_cell.angle_gamma   90.00
#
_symmetry.space_group_name_H-M   'P 1'
#
loop_
_entity.id
_entity.type
_entity.pdbx_description
1 polymer ?
#
loop_
_entity_poly.entity_id
_entity_poly.type
_entity_poly.pdbx_seq_one_letter_code
_entity_poly.pdbx_strand_id
1 'polypeptide(L)'
;MSQLKDHSMFNSRMQFLIFPSTTMLILIYVLSFLHDITLTAVDKVEHLLKLADEYQTKSVFDVCANLLKNIMARSEEEAIRILFLANTTDMARQDDRLNITRITCYDYVKNMALQKIMEKEDFKNLEQNVRENVLVKRIEKLEELVKKVHPKVNELAEFCVTLCLESSKHCKKITRCPVHYNSEKRAEWPLLTCTVCEKMIRQLDSLSMSSTSSRSKQTGAFPMG
;
A
#
# COMPACT_ATOMS: atom_id res chain seq x y z
N MET A 1 -0.76 56.62 37.17
CA MET A 1 0.61 56.06 37.27
C MET A 1 0.93 55.93 38.76
N SER A 2 0.20 55.17 39.59
CA SER A 2 -0.18 53.75 39.55
C SER A 2 1.02 52.79 39.55
N GLN A 3 1.29 52.32 40.77
CA GLN A 3 1.80 51.02 41.19
C GLN A 3 3.31 50.76 41.14
N LEU A 4 3.95 50.89 42.31
CA LEU A 4 5.08 50.05 42.70
C LEU A 4 5.17 50.03 44.24
N LYS A 5 5.37 48.82 44.77
CA LYS A 5 5.52 48.40 46.17
C LYS A 5 4.23 48.05 46.90
N ASP A 6 3.88 46.77 46.79
CA ASP A 6 3.80 45.90 47.96
C ASP A 6 3.70 44.45 47.47
N HIS A 7 4.67 43.62 47.86
CA HIS A 7 4.44 42.23 48.25
C HIS A 7 5.75 41.61 48.73
N SER A 8 6.15 42.04 49.92
CA SER A 8 6.90 41.19 50.85
C SER A 8 6.00 40.03 51.31
N MET A 9 5.82 39.01 50.47
CA MET A 9 5.23 37.74 50.94
C MET A 9 5.48 36.59 49.95
N PHE A 10 6.73 36.28 49.64
CA PHE A 10 7.06 35.04 48.91
C PHE A 10 8.38 34.43 49.36
N ASN A 11 8.64 34.49 50.67
CA ASN A 11 9.79 33.82 51.24
C ASN A 11 9.43 33.25 52.61
N SER A 12 8.75 32.10 52.62
CA SER A 12 8.75 31.11 53.71
C SER A 12 7.63 30.09 53.48
N ARG A 13 7.93 29.04 52.71
CA ARG A 13 7.45 27.65 52.89
C ARG A 13 7.95 26.77 51.75
N MET A 14 9.27 26.72 51.60
CA MET A 14 9.93 25.65 50.85
C MET A 14 10.49 24.64 51.88
N GLN A 15 9.57 24.04 52.63
CA GLN A 15 9.81 22.84 53.42
C GLN A 15 8.74 21.84 53.01
N PHE A 16 8.98 21.15 51.91
CA PHE A 16 8.45 19.81 51.68
C PHE A 16 9.58 18.96 51.13
N LEU A 17 10.23 18.27 52.06
CA LEU A 17 10.88 16.99 51.81
C LEU A 17 9.82 16.04 51.24
N ILE A 18 9.76 15.88 49.92
CA ILE A 18 9.13 14.72 49.30
C ILE A 18 10.02 14.37 48.10
N PHE A 19 10.76 13.27 48.22
CA PHE A 19 11.31 12.56 47.07
C PHE A 19 10.19 12.43 46.04
N PRO A 20 10.27 13.02 44.83
CA PRO A 20 9.25 12.76 43.85
C PRO A 20 9.37 11.28 43.52
N SER A 21 8.36 10.49 43.89
CA SER A 21 8.22 9.14 43.36
C SER A 21 8.34 9.23 41.83
N THR A 22 8.92 8.24 41.20
CA THR A 22 9.06 8.16 39.73
C THR A 22 7.76 8.51 38.99
N THR A 23 6.61 8.21 39.60
CA THR A 23 5.27 8.59 39.15
C THR A 23 5.00 10.11 39.05
N MET A 24 5.53 10.94 39.95
CA MET A 24 5.39 12.41 39.90
C MET A 24 6.25 13.02 38.79
N LEU A 25 7.45 12.48 38.55
CA LEU A 25 8.30 12.91 37.44
C LEU A 25 7.69 12.52 36.09
N ILE A 26 7.08 11.33 35.99
CA ILE A 26 6.33 10.89 34.81
C ILE A 26 5.13 11.81 34.56
N LEU A 27 4.35 12.14 35.60
CA LEU A 27 3.22 13.07 35.47
C LEU A 27 3.65 14.47 35.01
N ILE A 28 4.74 15.02 35.56
CA ILE A 28 5.28 16.32 35.14
C ILE A 28 5.78 16.24 33.70
N TYR A 29 6.53 15.19 33.33
CA TYR A 29 7.01 14.99 31.97
C TYR A 29 5.85 14.86 30.98
N VAL A 30 4.83 14.05 31.29
CA VAL A 30 3.62 13.88 30.48
C VAL A 30 2.86 15.18 30.36
N LEU A 31 2.66 15.96 31.43
CA LEU A 31 1.96 17.24 31.39
C LEU A 31 2.72 18.31 30.59
N SER A 32 4.05 18.41 30.77
CA SER A 32 4.90 19.29 29.97
C SER A 32 4.93 18.89 28.49
N PHE A 33 4.90 17.60 28.21
CA PHE A 33 4.92 17.06 26.85
C PHE A 33 3.56 17.18 26.15
N LEU A 34 2.44 16.96 26.86
CA LEU A 34 1.07 17.14 26.36
C LEU A 34 0.79 18.60 25.95
N HIS A 35 1.38 19.57 26.66
CA HIS A 35 1.30 20.99 26.31
C HIS A 35 2.03 21.32 24.98
N ASP A 36 2.95 20.46 24.55
CA ASP A 36 3.82 20.63 23.36
C ASP A 36 3.40 19.73 22.16
N ILE A 37 2.29 18.99 22.29
CA ILE A 37 1.73 18.09 21.24
C ILE A 37 0.91 18.85 20.18
N THR A 38 0.60 20.13 20.41
CA THR A 38 -0.22 20.91 19.47
C THR A 38 0.48 21.27 18.14
N LEU A 39 1.77 20.92 17.94
CA LEU A 39 2.50 21.38 16.75
C LEU A 39 3.30 20.34 15.94
N THR A 40 3.59 19.12 16.43
CA THR A 40 4.26 18.06 15.63
C THR A 40 3.86 16.66 16.11
N ALA A 41 2.77 16.13 15.55
CA ALA A 41 1.88 15.21 16.27
C ALA A 41 2.20 13.70 16.16
N VAL A 42 3.10 13.22 15.29
CA VAL A 42 3.24 11.76 15.03
C VAL A 42 4.52 11.16 15.62
N ASP A 43 5.66 11.86 15.55
CA ASP A 43 6.94 11.34 16.06
C ASP A 43 6.96 11.22 17.59
N LYS A 44 6.23 12.11 18.25
CA LYS A 44 6.06 12.11 19.70
C LYS A 44 5.12 11.00 20.19
N VAL A 45 4.21 10.51 19.33
CA VAL A 45 3.22 9.49 19.70
C VAL A 45 3.85 8.13 19.94
N GLU A 46 4.90 7.79 19.19
CA GLU A 46 5.62 6.51 19.38
C GLU A 46 6.14 6.37 20.81
N HIS A 47 6.84 7.41 21.30
CA HIS A 47 7.39 7.43 22.65
C HIS A 47 6.30 7.38 23.71
N LEU A 48 5.21 8.13 23.51
CA LEU A 48 4.08 8.12 24.44
C LEU A 48 3.36 6.78 24.49
N LEU A 49 3.19 6.10 23.35
CA LEU A 49 2.60 4.77 23.31
C LEU A 49 3.47 3.77 24.07
N LYS A 50 4.79 3.79 23.86
CA LYS A 50 5.73 2.92 24.58
C LYS A 50 5.72 3.17 26.08
N LEU A 51 5.75 4.44 26.51
CA LEU A 51 5.65 4.79 27.93
C LEU A 51 4.29 4.41 28.52
N ALA A 52 3.19 4.65 27.79
CA ALA A 52 1.87 4.29 28.26
C ALA A 52 1.71 2.77 28.44
N ASP A 53 2.32 1.98 27.56
CA ASP A 53 2.36 0.51 27.63
C ASP A 53 3.27 0.04 28.78
N GLU A 54 4.49 0.58 28.89
CA GLU A 54 5.45 0.23 29.95
C GLU A 54 4.89 0.52 31.35
N TYR A 55 4.27 1.69 31.53
CA TYR A 55 3.71 2.13 32.81
C TYR A 55 2.19 1.87 32.93
N GLN A 56 1.59 1.16 31.97
CA GLN A 56 0.16 0.85 31.93
C GLN A 56 -0.77 2.06 32.18
N THR A 57 -0.37 3.23 31.64
CA THR A 57 -1.06 4.50 31.87
C THR A 57 -2.16 4.73 30.85
N LYS A 58 -3.36 4.24 31.17
CA LYS A 58 -4.54 4.27 30.28
C LYS A 58 -4.92 5.67 29.78
N SER A 59 -4.82 6.71 30.63
CA SER A 59 -5.19 8.08 30.25
C SER A 59 -4.28 8.66 29.15
N VAL A 60 -2.97 8.36 29.19
CA VAL A 60 -2.02 8.77 28.15
C VAL A 60 -2.27 7.98 26.87
N PHE A 61 -2.51 6.68 27.00
CA PHE A 61 -2.86 5.83 25.88
C PHE A 61 -4.16 6.32 25.19
N ASP A 62 -5.19 6.69 25.96
CA ASP A 62 -6.46 7.17 25.42
C ASP A 62 -6.29 8.44 24.57
N VAL A 63 -5.41 9.36 24.98
CA VAL A 63 -5.07 10.55 24.19
C VAL A 63 -4.41 10.14 22.87
N CYS A 64 -3.43 9.23 22.92
CA CYS A 64 -2.72 8.75 21.73
C CYS A 64 -3.66 7.99 20.78
N ALA A 65 -4.51 7.13 21.31
CA ALA A 65 -5.46 6.34 20.53
C ALA A 65 -6.49 7.23 19.84
N ASN A 66 -7.01 8.25 20.54
CA ASN A 66 -7.92 9.24 19.95
C ASN A 66 -7.23 10.06 18.86
N LEU A 67 -5.97 10.44 19.07
CA LEU A 67 -5.18 11.15 18.06
C LEU A 67 -5.01 10.28 16.80
N LEU A 68 -4.53 9.04 16.95
CA LEU A 68 -4.34 8.10 15.83
C LEU A 68 -5.64 7.77 15.10
N LYS A 69 -6.76 7.70 15.82
CA LYS A 69 -8.08 7.47 15.22
C LYS A 69 -8.54 8.64 14.35
N ASN A 70 -8.24 9.87 14.78
CA ASN A 70 -8.70 11.08 14.10
C ASN A 70 -7.73 11.57 13.01
N ILE A 71 -6.47 11.13 13.04
CA ILE A 71 -5.54 11.39 11.94
C ILE A 71 -5.98 10.56 10.73
N MET A 72 -6.45 11.26 9.70
CA MET A 72 -6.60 10.66 8.37
C MET A 72 -5.24 10.63 7.69
N ALA A 73 -4.82 9.45 7.22
CA ALA A 73 -3.66 9.32 6.35
C ALA A 73 -3.95 10.08 5.05
N ARG A 74 -3.19 11.15 4.79
CA ARG A 74 -3.26 11.93 3.55
C ARG A 74 -2.17 11.53 2.57
N SER A 75 -1.15 10.81 3.04
CA SER A 75 -0.12 10.21 2.20
C SER A 75 0.12 8.73 2.52
N GLU A 76 0.84 8.11 1.58
CA GLU A 76 1.32 6.73 1.68
C GLU A 76 2.24 6.53 2.89
N GLU A 77 3.15 7.49 3.13
CA GLU A 77 4.04 7.51 4.28
C GLU A 77 3.29 7.60 5.61
N GLU A 78 2.28 8.48 5.68
CA GLU A 78 1.46 8.64 6.86
C GLU A 78 0.67 7.35 7.17
N ALA A 79 0.14 6.67 6.15
CA ALA A 79 -0.57 5.40 6.34
C ALA A 79 0.33 4.31 6.94
N ILE A 80 1.58 4.19 6.47
CA ILE A 80 2.56 3.22 6.99
C ILE A 80 2.97 3.61 8.42
N ARG A 81 3.22 4.89 8.69
CA ARG A 81 3.59 5.37 10.02
C ARG A 81 2.47 5.14 11.03
N ILE A 82 1.22 5.45 10.67
CA ILE A 82 0.04 5.20 11.52
C ILE A 82 -0.15 3.70 11.75
N LEU A 83 0.03 2.87 10.71
CA LEU A 83 -0.04 1.41 10.84
C LEU A 83 1.04 0.89 11.81
N PHE A 84 2.25 1.43 11.72
CA PHE A 84 3.34 1.12 12.65
C PHE A 84 2.97 1.49 14.09
N LEU A 85 2.52 2.72 14.33
CA LEU A 85 2.12 3.17 15.67
C LEU A 85 0.96 2.35 16.25
N ALA A 86 -0.05 2.03 15.44
CA ALA A 86 -1.19 1.22 15.85
C ALA A 86 -0.86 -0.25 16.14
N ASN A 87 0.39 -0.69 15.87
CA ASN A 87 0.89 -2.02 16.18
C ASN A 87 2.15 -2.02 17.07
N THR A 88 2.65 -0.85 17.48
CA THR A 88 3.97 -0.73 18.14
C THR A 88 3.98 -1.27 19.58
N THR A 89 2.85 -1.28 20.26
CA THR A 89 2.70 -1.77 21.64
C THR A 89 1.53 -2.75 21.81
N ASP A 90 1.53 -3.52 22.89
CA ASP A 90 0.46 -4.48 23.19
C ASP A 90 -0.88 -3.76 23.41
N MET A 91 -0.89 -2.66 24.18
CA MET A 91 -2.08 -1.82 24.37
C MET A 91 -2.62 -1.30 23.02
N ALA A 92 -1.75 -0.86 22.10
CA ALA A 92 -2.18 -0.38 20.79
C ALA A 92 -2.76 -1.51 19.93
N ARG A 93 -2.11 -2.67 19.91
CA ARG A 93 -2.55 -3.85 19.14
C ARG A 93 -3.91 -4.36 19.60
N GLN A 94 -4.16 -4.36 20.90
CA GLN A 94 -5.37 -4.92 21.50
C GLN A 94 -6.55 -3.93 21.56
N ASP A 95 -6.32 -2.63 21.34
CA ASP A 95 -7.40 -1.65 21.40
C ASP A 95 -8.28 -1.67 20.13
N ASP A 96 -9.59 -1.84 20.35
CA ASP A 96 -10.60 -1.91 19.29
C ASP A 96 -10.77 -0.59 18.52
N ARG A 97 -10.52 0.57 19.16
CA ARG A 97 -10.65 1.88 18.48
C ARG A 97 -9.61 2.02 17.39
N LEU A 98 -8.42 1.43 17.59
CA LEU A 98 -7.35 1.41 16.61
C LEU A 98 -7.53 0.33 15.54
N ASN A 99 -8.47 -0.61 15.72
CA ASN A 99 -8.76 -1.61 14.71
C ASN A 99 -9.26 -0.97 13.40
N ILE A 100 -10.16 0.00 13.50
CA ILE A 100 -10.67 0.75 12.34
C ILE A 100 -9.53 1.51 11.66
N THR A 101 -8.62 2.10 12.43
CA THR A 101 -7.43 2.79 11.91
C THR A 101 -6.53 1.81 11.14
N ARG A 102 -6.27 0.62 11.69
CA ARG A 102 -5.48 -0.43 11.03
C ARG A 102 -6.12 -0.87 9.71
N ILE A 103 -7.42 -1.17 9.71
CA ILE A 103 -8.18 -1.53 8.50
C ILE A 103 -8.06 -0.44 7.44
N THR A 104 -8.25 0.82 7.83
CA THR A 104 -8.13 1.97 6.93
C THR A 104 -6.73 2.08 6.34
N CYS A 105 -5.68 1.89 7.14
CA CYS A 105 -4.30 1.89 6.66
C CYS A 105 -4.03 0.73 5.70
N TYR A 106 -4.52 -0.49 5.98
CA TYR A 106 -4.40 -1.61 5.04
C TYR A 106 -5.06 -1.30 3.69
N ASP A 107 -6.23 -0.67 3.71
CA ASP A 107 -6.94 -0.24 2.51
C ASP A 107 -6.21 0.85 1.71
N TYR A 108 -5.39 1.66 2.38
CA TYR A 108 -4.54 2.63 1.71
C TYR A 108 -3.32 1.94 1.09
N VAL A 109 -2.60 1.14 1.89
CA VAL A 109 -1.35 0.48 1.50
C VAL A 109 -1.57 -0.58 0.41
N LYS A 110 -2.75 -1.21 0.30
CA LYS A 110 -3.07 -2.13 -0.81
C LYS A 110 -3.04 -1.47 -2.20
N ASN A 111 -3.13 -0.15 -2.26
CA ASN A 111 -3.13 0.62 -3.51
C ASN A 111 -1.75 1.13 -3.94
N MET A 112 -0.76 1.06 -3.06
CA MET A 112 0.58 1.61 -3.28
C MET A 112 1.49 0.67 -4.10
N ALA A 113 2.56 1.21 -4.69
CA ALA A 113 3.60 0.40 -5.32
C ALA A 113 4.43 -0.36 -4.26
N LEU A 114 4.65 -1.67 -4.43
CA LEU A 114 5.32 -2.51 -3.43
C LEU A 114 6.73 -2.01 -3.10
N GLN A 115 7.50 -1.63 -4.12
CA GLN A 115 8.86 -1.11 -3.95
C GLN A 115 8.89 0.10 -3.01
N LYS A 116 7.97 1.05 -3.20
CA LYS A 116 7.90 2.25 -2.35
C LYS A 116 7.60 1.93 -0.88
N ILE A 117 6.87 0.84 -0.61
CA ILE A 117 6.56 0.39 0.76
C ILE A 117 7.80 -0.24 1.38
N MET A 118 8.46 -1.15 0.66
CA MET A 118 9.59 -1.94 1.17
C MET A 118 10.82 -1.10 1.52
N GLU A 119 10.98 0.06 0.88
CA GLU A 119 12.07 0.99 1.18
C GLU A 119 11.88 1.73 2.51
N LYS A 120 10.64 1.79 3.05
CA LYS A 120 10.32 2.57 4.27
C LYS A 120 10.78 1.86 5.55
N GLU A 121 11.42 2.61 6.43
CA GLU A 121 11.93 2.08 7.69
C GLU A 121 10.82 1.64 8.64
N ASP A 122 9.74 2.42 8.76
CA ASP A 122 8.56 2.05 9.55
C ASP A 122 7.98 0.70 9.10
N PHE A 123 7.97 0.44 7.79
CA PHE A 123 7.48 -0.82 7.25
C PHE A 123 8.39 -2.00 7.60
N LYS A 124 9.72 -1.81 7.57
CA LYS A 124 10.68 -2.84 7.97
C LYS A 124 10.57 -3.15 9.47
N ASN A 125 10.26 -2.15 10.28
CA ASN A 125 10.12 -2.26 11.73
C ASN A 125 8.77 -2.81 12.19
N LEU A 126 7.80 -2.98 11.30
CA LEU A 126 6.55 -3.69 11.61
C LEU A 126 6.83 -5.14 12.02
N GLU A 127 6.00 -5.70 12.90
CA GLU A 127 6.03 -7.13 13.18
C GLU A 127 5.78 -7.97 11.91
N GLN A 128 6.35 -9.17 11.87
CA GLN A 128 6.30 -10.04 10.69
C GLN A 128 4.86 -10.34 10.25
N ASN A 129 3.98 -10.69 11.19
CA ASN A 129 2.55 -10.94 10.94
C ASN A 129 1.85 -9.73 10.30
N VAL A 130 2.17 -8.51 10.73
CA VAL A 130 1.60 -7.26 10.18
C VAL A 130 2.08 -7.05 8.75
N ARG A 131 3.37 -7.26 8.49
CA ARG A 131 3.92 -7.19 7.11
C ARG A 131 3.31 -8.24 6.20
N GLU A 132 3.17 -9.47 6.69
CA GLU A 132 2.53 -10.56 5.95
C GLU A 132 1.07 -10.22 5.62
N ASN A 133 0.33 -9.64 6.56
CA ASN A 133 -1.05 -9.22 6.31
C ASN A 133 -1.14 -8.12 5.23
N VAL A 134 -0.19 -7.17 5.19
CA VAL A 134 -0.09 -6.20 4.08
C VAL A 134 0.09 -6.93 2.75
N LEU A 135 0.96 -7.93 2.67
CA LEU A 135 1.20 -8.69 1.44
C LEU A 135 -0.03 -9.52 1.04
N VAL A 136 -0.70 -10.17 1.99
CA VAL A 136 -1.94 -10.94 1.74
C VAL A 136 -3.02 -10.05 1.12
N LYS A 137 -3.29 -8.89 1.72
CA LYS A 137 -4.31 -7.94 1.20
C LYS A 137 -3.98 -7.45 -0.22
N ARG A 138 -2.70 -7.35 -0.56
CA ARG A 138 -2.25 -6.99 -1.91
C ARG A 138 -2.42 -8.14 -2.89
N ILE A 139 -2.12 -9.37 -2.48
CA ILE A 139 -2.32 -10.57 -3.31
C ILE A 139 -3.81 -10.77 -3.59
N GLU A 140 -4.68 -10.68 -2.57
CA GLU A 140 -6.15 -10.75 -2.74
C GLU A 140 -6.64 -9.78 -3.82
N LYS A 141 -6.18 -8.52 -3.77
CA LYS A 141 -6.50 -7.52 -4.80
C LYS A 141 -5.95 -7.89 -6.18
N LEU A 142 -4.71 -8.38 -6.27
CA LEU A 142 -4.13 -8.82 -7.54
C LEU A 142 -4.94 -9.96 -8.15
N GLU A 143 -5.37 -10.92 -7.33
CA GLU A 143 -6.26 -12.01 -7.77
C GLU A 143 -7.60 -11.48 -8.29
N GLU A 144 -8.23 -10.52 -7.61
CA GLU A 144 -9.46 -9.86 -8.08
C GLU A 144 -9.26 -9.15 -9.41
N LEU A 145 -8.16 -8.41 -9.56
CA LEU A 145 -7.82 -7.72 -10.81
C LEU A 145 -7.59 -8.72 -11.95
N VAL A 146 -6.85 -9.80 -11.70
CA VAL A 146 -6.61 -10.87 -12.67
C VAL A 146 -7.94 -11.52 -13.06
N LYS A 147 -8.80 -11.87 -12.10
CA LYS A 147 -10.15 -12.42 -12.37
C LYS A 147 -10.99 -11.49 -13.26
N LYS A 148 -10.87 -10.17 -13.09
CA LYS A 148 -11.60 -9.17 -13.87
C LYS A 148 -11.01 -8.94 -15.27
N VAL A 149 -9.69 -8.99 -15.41
CA VAL A 149 -8.98 -8.66 -16.66
C VAL A 149 -8.80 -9.89 -17.55
N HIS A 150 -8.58 -11.07 -16.97
CA HIS A 150 -8.29 -12.30 -17.70
C HIS A 150 -9.32 -12.64 -18.79
N PRO A 151 -10.65 -12.59 -18.53
CA PRO A 151 -11.65 -12.83 -19.57
C PRO A 151 -11.55 -11.84 -20.74
N LYS A 152 -11.34 -10.55 -20.46
CA LYS A 152 -11.22 -9.50 -21.48
C LYS A 152 -9.97 -9.68 -22.34
N VAL A 153 -8.86 -10.07 -21.74
CA VAL A 153 -7.63 -10.38 -22.47
C VAL A 153 -7.84 -11.61 -23.36
N ASN A 154 -8.57 -12.62 -22.87
CA ASN A 154 -8.92 -13.79 -23.67
C ASN A 154 -9.82 -13.45 -24.86
N GLU A 155 -10.85 -12.62 -24.68
CA GLU A 155 -11.72 -12.12 -25.75
C GLU A 155 -10.93 -11.32 -26.80
N LEU A 156 -10.03 -10.44 -26.34
CA LEU A 156 -9.16 -9.68 -27.23
C LEU A 156 -8.21 -10.60 -28.02
N ALA A 157 -7.63 -11.60 -27.37
CA ALA A 157 -6.79 -12.59 -28.02
C ALA A 157 -7.58 -13.37 -29.09
N GLU A 158 -8.82 -13.76 -28.79
CA GLU A 158 -9.69 -14.44 -29.75
C GLU A 158 -10.00 -13.57 -30.97
N PHE A 159 -10.32 -12.29 -30.74
CA PHE A 159 -10.56 -11.34 -31.80
C PHE A 159 -9.32 -11.17 -32.71
N CYS A 160 -8.15 -10.93 -32.11
CA CYS A 160 -6.89 -10.77 -32.84
C CYS A 160 -6.53 -12.01 -33.66
N VAL A 161 -6.62 -13.19 -33.06
CA VAL A 161 -6.33 -14.46 -33.75
C VAL A 161 -7.30 -14.67 -34.92
N THR A 162 -8.59 -14.39 -34.72
CA THR A 162 -9.61 -14.53 -35.77
C THR A 162 -9.26 -13.65 -36.99
N LEU A 163 -8.96 -12.37 -36.75
CA LEU A 163 -8.53 -11.46 -37.82
C LEU A 163 -7.29 -11.96 -38.57
N CYS A 164 -6.30 -12.49 -37.84
CA CYS A 164 -5.10 -13.01 -38.47
C CYS A 164 -5.38 -14.27 -39.31
N LEU A 165 -6.26 -15.17 -38.84
CA LEU A 165 -6.64 -16.38 -39.56
C LEU A 165 -7.51 -16.11 -40.79
N GLU A 166 -8.27 -15.02 -40.80
CA GLU A 166 -9.03 -14.54 -41.96
C GLU A 166 -8.13 -13.88 -43.01
N SER A 167 -6.96 -13.38 -42.61
CA SER A 167 -6.01 -12.79 -43.56
C SER A 167 -5.37 -13.85 -44.47
N SER A 168 -5.39 -13.58 -45.78
CA SER A 168 -4.86 -14.50 -46.82
C SER A 168 -3.36 -14.78 -46.68
N LYS A 169 -2.59 -13.86 -46.08
CA LYS A 169 -1.14 -13.95 -45.88
C LYS A 169 -0.76 -14.94 -44.78
N HIS A 170 -1.52 -14.98 -43.69
CA HIS A 170 -1.17 -15.74 -42.49
C HIS A 170 -1.91 -17.08 -42.41
N CYS A 171 -3.12 -17.17 -42.98
CA CYS A 171 -3.96 -18.37 -42.96
C CYS A 171 -3.25 -19.66 -43.43
N LYS A 172 -2.38 -19.58 -44.45
CA LYS A 172 -1.68 -20.76 -45.01
C LYS A 172 -0.47 -21.23 -44.20
N LYS A 173 0.04 -20.41 -43.27
CA LYS A 173 1.30 -20.66 -42.54
C LYS A 173 1.08 -21.07 -41.09
N ILE A 174 -0.17 -21.07 -40.64
CA ILE A 174 -0.54 -21.26 -39.24
C ILE A 174 -1.35 -22.53 -39.10
N THR A 175 -0.98 -23.37 -38.15
CA THR A 175 -1.76 -24.54 -37.80
C THR A 175 -2.91 -24.12 -36.89
N ARG A 176 -4.16 -24.27 -37.35
CA ARG A 176 -5.35 -23.89 -36.57
C ARG A 176 -5.55 -24.84 -35.39
N CYS A 177 -6.01 -24.31 -34.27
CA CYS A 177 -6.41 -25.15 -33.15
C CYS A 177 -7.66 -25.97 -33.54
N PRO A 178 -7.62 -27.31 -33.47
CA PRO A 178 -8.75 -28.16 -33.85
C PRO A 178 -9.89 -28.12 -32.82
N VAL A 179 -9.69 -27.49 -31.66
CA VAL A 179 -10.72 -27.34 -30.62
C VAL A 179 -11.43 -25.99 -30.75
N HIS A 180 -10.67 -24.90 -30.83
CA HIS A 180 -11.22 -23.54 -30.79
C HIS A 180 -11.51 -22.95 -32.19
N TYR A 181 -10.88 -23.49 -33.23
CA TYR A 181 -11.00 -23.03 -34.62
C TYR A 181 -11.33 -24.20 -35.57
N ASN A 182 -12.11 -25.16 -35.09
CA ASN A 182 -12.76 -26.14 -35.96
C ASN A 182 -13.91 -25.45 -36.72
N SER A 183 -14.16 -25.86 -37.95
CA SER A 183 -14.90 -25.10 -38.98
C SER A 183 -16.36 -24.73 -38.65
N GLU A 184 -16.91 -25.07 -37.49
CA GLU A 184 -18.35 -24.90 -37.23
C GLU A 184 -18.72 -24.38 -35.84
N LYS A 185 -17.83 -24.36 -34.82
CA LYS A 185 -18.17 -23.83 -33.48
C LYS A 185 -16.96 -23.22 -32.77
N ARG A 186 -17.16 -22.05 -32.15
CA ARG A 186 -16.25 -21.50 -31.14
C ARG A 186 -16.35 -22.37 -29.89
N ALA A 187 -15.22 -22.88 -29.40
CA ALA A 187 -15.23 -23.60 -28.13
C ALA A 187 -15.46 -22.64 -26.96
N GLU A 188 -16.18 -23.11 -25.93
CA GLU A 188 -16.52 -22.33 -24.73
C GLU A 188 -15.34 -22.12 -23.76
N TRP A 189 -14.13 -22.60 -24.10
CA TRP A 189 -12.96 -22.54 -23.24
C TRP A 189 -11.98 -21.41 -23.61
N PRO A 190 -11.26 -20.84 -22.63
CA PRO A 190 -10.34 -19.74 -22.90
C PRO A 190 -9.16 -20.19 -23.76
N LEU A 191 -8.90 -19.47 -24.86
CA LEU A 191 -7.76 -19.69 -25.74
C LEU A 191 -6.43 -19.71 -24.99
N LEU A 192 -6.25 -18.80 -24.02
CA LEU A 192 -5.01 -18.65 -23.27
C LEU A 192 -4.70 -19.83 -22.34
N THR A 193 -5.68 -20.72 -22.11
CA THR A 193 -5.49 -21.96 -21.35
C THR A 193 -5.24 -23.18 -22.23
N CYS A 194 -5.35 -23.02 -23.55
CA CYS A 194 -5.15 -24.09 -24.52
C CYS A 194 -3.72 -24.09 -25.06
N THR A 195 -2.96 -25.15 -24.77
CA THR A 195 -1.56 -25.31 -25.24
C THR A 195 -1.42 -25.31 -26.76
N VAL A 196 -2.46 -25.72 -27.50
CA VAL A 196 -2.47 -25.65 -28.98
C VAL A 196 -2.68 -24.22 -29.45
N CYS A 197 -3.59 -23.47 -28.82
CA CYS A 197 -3.79 -22.05 -29.12
C CYS A 197 -2.55 -21.23 -28.77
N GLU A 198 -1.86 -21.55 -27.67
CA GLU A 198 -0.60 -20.91 -27.31
C GLU A 198 0.46 -21.08 -28.42
N LYS A 199 0.65 -22.29 -28.94
CA LYS A 199 1.57 -22.54 -30.07
C LYS A 199 1.16 -21.77 -31.33
N MET A 200 -0.13 -21.73 -31.62
CA MET A 200 -0.69 -20.98 -32.75
C MET A 200 -0.43 -19.47 -32.62
N ILE A 201 -0.62 -18.90 -31.43
CA ILE A 201 -0.32 -17.49 -31.14
C ILE A 201 1.18 -17.19 -31.30
N ARG A 202 2.07 -18.09 -30.85
CA ARG A 202 3.53 -17.93 -31.06
C ARG A 202 3.91 -17.96 -32.55
N GLN A 203 3.24 -18.79 -33.37
CA GLN A 203 3.43 -18.78 -34.82
C GLN A 203 3.02 -17.44 -35.43
N LEU A 204 1.90 -16.86 -34.98
CA LEU A 204 1.45 -15.53 -35.40
C LEU A 204 2.48 -14.44 -35.11
N ASP A 205 3.05 -14.46 -33.90
CA ASP A 205 4.06 -13.48 -33.49
C ASP A 205 5.33 -13.54 -34.36
N SER A 206 5.82 -14.77 -34.64
CA SER A 206 6.99 -14.96 -35.51
C SER A 206 6.78 -14.44 -36.95
N LEU A 207 5.56 -14.57 -37.48
CA LEU A 207 5.20 -14.08 -38.80
C LEU A 207 5.08 -12.55 -38.83
N SER A 208 4.60 -11.94 -37.73
CA SER A 208 4.56 -10.49 -37.56
C SER A 208 5.97 -9.88 -37.63
N MET A 209 6.93 -10.45 -36.88
CA MET A 209 8.32 -9.97 -36.84
C MET A 209 9.10 -10.14 -38.15
N SER A 210 8.78 -11.17 -38.94
CA SER A 210 9.39 -11.34 -40.28
C SER A 210 8.96 -10.25 -41.28
N SER A 211 7.80 -9.62 -41.06
CA SER A 211 7.26 -8.57 -41.93
C SER A 211 7.95 -7.21 -41.73
N THR A 212 8.39 -6.92 -40.50
CA THR A 212 9.03 -5.64 -40.14
C THR A 212 10.49 -5.59 -40.61
N SER A 213 11.19 -6.72 -40.61
CA SER A 213 12.53 -6.88 -41.21
C SER A 213 12.56 -6.57 -42.72
N SER A 214 11.48 -6.87 -43.45
CA SER A 214 11.36 -6.57 -44.88
C SER A 214 10.92 -5.14 -45.19
N ARG A 215 10.33 -4.42 -44.22
CA ARG A 215 9.82 -3.04 -44.44
C ARG A 215 10.89 -1.97 -44.32
N SER A 216 12.01 -2.24 -43.64
CA SER A 216 13.17 -1.34 -43.55
C SER A 216 14.06 -1.32 -44.81
N LYS A 217 13.76 -2.14 -45.83
CA LYS A 217 14.51 -2.17 -47.11
C LYS A 217 13.79 -1.50 -48.30
N GLN A 218 12.62 -0.90 -48.10
CA GLN A 218 11.89 -0.16 -49.13
C GLN A 218 11.60 1.29 -48.71
N THR A 219 12.66 2.05 -48.43
CA THR A 219 12.64 3.52 -48.54
C THR A 219 13.98 3.96 -49.11
N GLY A 220 14.08 4.03 -50.44
CA GLY A 220 15.32 4.42 -51.10
C GLY A 220 15.18 4.40 -52.61
N ALA A 221 14.41 5.34 -53.16
CA ALA A 221 14.63 6.01 -54.45
C ALA A 221 13.36 6.80 -54.83
N PHE A 222 13.38 8.11 -54.61
CA PHE A 222 12.59 9.05 -55.41
C PHE A 222 13.46 9.48 -56.59
N PRO A 223 12.99 9.44 -57.85
CA PRO A 223 13.69 10.09 -58.95
C PRO A 223 13.41 11.59 -58.87
N MET A 224 14.47 12.39 -58.81
CA MET A 224 14.41 13.82 -59.11
C MET A 224 14.36 13.99 -60.63
N GLY A 225 13.28 14.59 -61.12
CA GLY A 225 13.10 15.11 -62.47
C GLY A 225 12.20 16.34 -62.39
#